data_AF-A0A951APM7-F1
#
_entry.id   AF-A0A951APM7-F1
#
_cell.length_a   1.000
_cell.length_b   1.000
_cell.length_c   1.000
_cell.angle_alpha   90.00
_cell.angle_beta   90.00
_cell.angle_gamma   90.00
#
_symmetry.space_group_name_H-M   'P 1'
#
loop_
_entity.id
_entity.type
_entity.pdbx_description
1 polymer ?
#
loop_
_entity_poly.entity_id
_entity_poly.type
_entity_poly.pdbx_seq_one_letter_code
_entity_poly.pdbx_strand_id
1 'polypeptide(L)'
;MASESANYQKLILTDQAPADESLSGHREIQVLVRSLARVKEQRLIDVATSLTRHARMRQGWTTLHVIVEPLDQADLPPLGEPTHTEGDLAAWIIE
;
A
#
# COMPACT_ATOMS: atom_id res chain seq x y z
N MET A 1 28.78 -4.63 -8.26
CA MET A 1 27.87 -4.87 -7.12
C MET A 1 26.47 -4.77 -7.70
N ALA A 2 25.72 -5.86 -7.74
CA ALA A 2 24.35 -5.80 -8.23
C ALA A 2 23.56 -4.93 -7.25
N SER A 3 23.22 -3.71 -7.65
CA SER A 3 22.27 -2.90 -6.91
C SER A 3 20.99 -3.71 -6.83
N GLU A 4 20.67 -4.22 -5.66
CA GLU A 4 19.36 -4.81 -5.41
C GLU A 4 18.35 -3.68 -5.56
N SER A 5 17.82 -3.52 -6.79
CA SER A 5 16.80 -2.53 -7.09
C SER A 5 15.59 -2.86 -6.24
N ALA A 6 15.38 -2.07 -5.19
CA ALA A 6 14.23 -2.24 -4.33
C ALA A 6 12.96 -2.09 -5.17
N ASN A 7 12.04 -3.04 -5.04
CA ASN A 7 10.75 -3.01 -5.71
C ASN A 7 9.81 -2.18 -4.84
N TYR A 8 9.17 -1.18 -5.45
CA TYR A 8 8.14 -0.39 -4.81
C TYR A 8 6.79 -0.76 -5.39
N GLN A 9 5.82 -0.98 -4.52
CA GLN A 9 4.46 -1.31 -4.87
C GLN A 9 3.52 -0.42 -4.07
N LYS A 10 2.58 0.18 -4.77
CA LYS A 10 1.51 0.98 -4.18
C LYS A 10 0.28 0.11 -4.04
N LEU A 11 -0.28 0.06 -2.85
CA LEU A 11 -1.55 -0.59 -2.56
C LEU A 11 -2.57 0.49 -2.24
N ILE A 12 -3.68 0.49 -2.97
CA ILE A 12 -4.80 1.39 -2.74
C ILE A 12 -5.92 0.55 -2.13
N LEU A 13 -6.29 0.88 -0.89
CA LEU A 13 -7.34 0.21 -0.15
C LEU A 13 -8.57 1.11 -0.13
N THR A 14 -9.74 0.54 -0.42
CA THR A 14 -11.02 1.26 -0.45
C THR A 14 -12.16 0.34 0.00
N ASP A 15 -13.25 0.91 0.51
CA ASP A 15 -14.46 0.18 0.90
C ASP A 15 -15.47 0.00 -0.24
N GLN A 16 -15.19 0.60 -1.41
CA GLN A 16 -16.04 0.49 -2.58
C GLN A 16 -15.36 -0.25 -3.72
N ALA A 17 -16.14 -0.96 -4.53
CA ALA A 17 -15.61 -1.57 -5.74
C ALA A 17 -15.08 -0.47 -6.68
N PRO A 18 -13.95 -0.70 -7.37
CA PRO A 18 -13.44 0.25 -8.35
C PRO A 18 -14.47 0.38 -9.49
N ALA A 19 -15.29 1.42 -9.44
CA ALA A 19 -16.18 1.82 -10.52
C ALA A 19 -15.52 2.97 -11.28
N ASP A 20 -15.58 2.90 -12.61
CA ASP A 20 -14.85 3.69 -13.62
C ASP A 20 -14.96 5.23 -13.55
N GLU A 21 -15.64 5.81 -12.56
CA GLU A 21 -15.89 7.25 -12.49
C GLU A 21 -15.51 7.83 -11.13
N SER A 22 -14.44 8.63 -11.15
CA SER A 22 -14.04 9.60 -10.13
C SER A 22 -14.07 9.13 -8.67
N LEU A 23 -12.92 8.67 -8.18
CA LEU A 23 -12.58 8.55 -6.74
C LEU A 23 -12.64 9.89 -5.96
N SER A 24 -13.13 10.98 -6.57
CA SER A 24 -13.24 12.29 -5.95
C SER A 24 -14.26 12.29 -4.81
N GLY A 25 -13.75 12.26 -3.58
CA GLY A 25 -14.55 12.30 -2.34
C GLY A 25 -14.65 10.97 -1.60
N HIS A 26 -14.08 9.89 -2.14
CA HIS A 26 -14.05 8.59 -1.47
C HIS A 26 -12.87 8.51 -0.52
N ARG A 27 -13.07 7.81 0.61
CA ARG A 27 -12.01 7.58 1.59
C ARG A 27 -11.19 6.38 1.13
N GLU A 28 -10.03 6.65 0.55
CA GLU A 28 -9.04 5.62 0.26
C GLU A 28 -7.88 5.69 1.25
N ILE A 29 -7.20 4.57 1.44
CA ILE A 29 -5.94 4.52 2.19
C ILE A 29 -4.88 3.98 1.25
N GLN A 30 -3.85 4.77 1.01
CA GLN A 30 -2.73 4.36 0.18
C GLN A 30 -1.62 3.81 1.08
N VAL A 31 -1.09 2.65 0.73
CA VAL A 31 0.05 2.01 1.40
C VAL A 31 1.13 1.77 0.38
N LEU A 32 2.32 2.28 0.65
CA LEU A 32 3.48 2.01 -0.17
C LEU A 32 4.32 0.93 0.50
N VAL A 33 4.72 -0.08 -0.27
CA VAL A 33 5.54 -1.18 0.22
C VAL A 33 6.82 -1.23 -0.60
N ARG A 34 7.95 -1.19 0.11
CA ARG A 34 9.28 -1.44 -0.42
C ARG A 34 9.66 -2.87 -0.07
N SER A 35 10.23 -3.58 -1.04
CA SER A 35 10.81 -4.90 -0.85
C SER A 35 12.14 -5.04 -1.58
N LEU A 36 13.14 -5.65 -0.94
CA LEU A 36 14.38 -6.03 -1.60
C LEU A 36 14.24 -7.32 -2.44
N ALA A 37 13.20 -8.11 -2.18
CA ALA A 37 12.91 -9.34 -2.90
C ALA A 37 11.56 -9.29 -3.63
N ARG A 38 11.36 -10.22 -4.58
CA ARG A 38 10.07 -10.38 -5.26
C ARG A 38 9.07 -11.00 -4.28
N VAL A 39 8.14 -10.20 -3.77
CA VAL A 39 7.13 -10.62 -2.79
C VAL A 39 5.83 -10.96 -3.51
N LYS A 40 5.16 -12.02 -3.05
CA LYS A 40 3.86 -12.41 -3.60
C LYS A 40 2.83 -11.34 -3.31
N GLU A 41 1.97 -11.04 -4.28
CA GLU A 41 0.91 -10.03 -4.15
C GLU A 41 0.07 -10.21 -2.87
N GLN A 42 -0.33 -11.45 -2.58
CA GLN A 42 -1.08 -11.78 -1.36
C GLN A 42 -0.38 -11.29 -0.08
N ARG A 43 0.95 -11.39 -0.01
CA ARG A 43 1.70 -10.96 1.18
C ARG A 43 1.66 -9.45 1.35
N LEU A 44 1.71 -8.70 0.25
CA LEU A 44 1.59 -7.24 0.27
C LEU A 44 0.20 -6.84 0.75
N ILE A 45 -0.83 -7.51 0.24
CA ILE A 45 -2.22 -7.30 0.63
C ILE A 45 -2.39 -7.57 2.13
N ASP A 46 -1.82 -8.66 2.66
CA ASP A 46 -1.90 -8.98 4.09
C ASP A 46 -1.24 -7.89 4.95
N VAL A 47 -0.04 -7.43 4.56
CA VAL A 47 0.69 -6.37 5.26
C VAL A 47 -0.13 -5.07 5.25
N ALA A 48 -0.60 -4.63 4.08
CA ALA A 48 -1.36 -3.40 3.96
C ALA A 48 -2.72 -3.47 4.68
N THR A 49 -3.39 -4.62 4.62
CA THR A 49 -4.65 -4.87 5.33
C THR A 49 -4.45 -4.81 6.84
N SER A 50 -3.37 -5.40 7.35
CA SER A 50 -3.02 -5.37 8.78
C SER A 50 -2.69 -3.95 9.23
N LEU A 51 -1.81 -3.27 8.50
CA LEU A 51 -1.33 -1.92 8.80
C LEU A 51 -2.47 -0.90 8.86
N THR A 52 -3.44 -1.02 7.96
CA THR A 52 -4.57 -0.09 7.85
C THR A 52 -5.77 -0.45 8.71
N ARG A 53 -5.75 -1.59 9.43
CA ARG A 53 -6.91 -2.11 10.16
C ARG A 53 -7.55 -1.06 11.09
N HIS A 54 -6.75 -0.35 11.87
CA HIS A 54 -7.25 0.67 12.80
C HIS A 54 -7.88 1.88 12.07
N ALA A 55 -7.30 2.31 10.96
CA ALA A 55 -7.85 3.39 10.15
C ALA A 55 -9.20 2.96 9.53
N ARG A 56 -9.26 1.77 8.93
CA ARG A 56 -10.48 1.21 8.33
C ARG A 56 -11.61 1.03 9.35
N MET A 57 -11.30 0.52 10.55
CA MET A 57 -12.29 0.40 11.63
C MET A 57 -12.83 1.78 12.07
N ARG A 58 -11.97 2.79 12.20
CA ARG A 58 -12.42 4.16 12.54
C ARG A 58 -13.30 4.77 11.44
N GLN A 59 -13.06 4.42 10.19
CA GLN A 59 -13.86 4.88 9.06
C GLN A 59 -15.13 4.05 8.84
N GLY A 60 -15.32 2.94 9.57
CA GLY A 60 -16.52 2.10 9.49
C GLY A 60 -16.59 1.21 8.25
N TRP A 61 -15.45 0.88 7.63
CA TRP A 61 -15.42 0.05 6.42
C TRP A 61 -15.89 -1.37 6.72
N THR A 62 -16.89 -1.84 5.98
CA THR A 62 -17.42 -3.22 6.07
C THR A 62 -16.89 -4.12 4.97
N THR A 63 -16.45 -3.53 3.86
CA THR A 63 -15.90 -4.21 2.69
C THR A 63 -14.49 -3.70 2.44
N LEU A 64 -13.63 -4.51 1.82
CA LEU A 64 -12.29 -4.11 1.45
C LEU A 64 -11.99 -4.53 0.02
N HIS A 65 -11.67 -3.55 -0.81
CA HIS A 65 -11.07 -3.73 -2.12
C HIS A 65 -9.63 -3.23 -2.07
N VAL A 66 -8.73 -3.96 -2.72
CA VAL A 66 -7.31 -3.64 -2.77
C VAL A 66 -6.86 -3.67 -4.22
N ILE A 67 -6.24 -2.57 -4.65
CA ILE A 67 -5.61 -2.44 -5.96
C ILE A 67 -4.10 -2.41 -5.71
N VAL A 68 -3.34 -3.20 -6.46
CA VAL A 68 -1.87 -3.25 -6.36
C VAL A 68 -1.28 -2.72 -7.66
N GLU A 69 -0.52 -1.64 -7.55
CA GLU A 69 0.13 -0.99 -8.68
C GLU A 69 1.66 -1.04 -8.49
N PRO A 70 2.44 -1.41 -9.51
CA PRO A 70 3.87 -1.21 -9.47
C PRO A 70 4.16 0.29 -9.44
N LEU A 71 5.16 0.70 -8.67
CA LEU A 71 5.56 2.09 -8.58
C LEU A 71 7.06 2.20 -8.83
N ASP A 72 7.43 3.11 -9.73
CA ASP A 72 8.84 3.38 -10.00
C ASP A 72 9.43 4.27 -8.90
N GLN A 73 10.73 4.10 -8.66
CA GLN A 73 11.44 4.88 -7.64
C GLN A 73 11.39 6.39 -7.93
N ALA A 74 11.28 6.78 -9.20
CA ALA A 74 11.19 8.17 -9.62
C ALA A 74 9.85 8.83 -9.24
N ASP A 75 8.79 8.04 -9.09
CA ASP A 75 7.44 8.49 -8.76
C ASP A 75 7.14 8.39 -7.25
N LEU A 76 8.17 8.10 -6.44
CA LEU A 76 8.01 8.02 -4.99
C LEU A 76 7.76 9.41 -4.38
N PRO A 77 6.73 9.56 -3.55
CA PRO A 77 6.62 10.74 -2.70
C PRO A 77 7.77 10.76 -1.68
N PRO A 78 8.06 11.89 -1.03
CA PRO A 78 9.04 11.95 0.05
C PRO A 78 8.61 11.02 1.19
N LEU A 79 9.29 9.88 1.33
CA LEU A 79 9.03 8.90 2.38
C LEU A 79 9.83 9.27 3.64
N GLY A 80 9.13 9.36 4.77
CA GLY A 80 9.74 9.45 6.10
C GLY A 80 10.13 8.06 6.63
N GLU A 81 10.04 7.90 7.95
CA GLU A 81 10.21 6.59 8.57
C GLU A 81 9.06 5.64 8.19
N PRO A 82 9.35 4.34 7.93
CA PRO A 82 8.32 3.36 7.64
C PRO A 82 7.38 3.20 8.82
N THR A 83 6.08 3.16 8.53
CA THR A 83 5.04 2.86 9.53
C THR A 83 5.14 1.41 10.01
N HIS A 84 5.69 0.51 9.19
CA HIS A 84 5.90 -0.88 9.55
C HIS A 84 7.11 -1.48 8.82
N THR A 85 7.84 -2.34 9.50
CA THR A 85 8.96 -3.09 8.92
C THR A 85 8.89 -4.56 9.34
N GLU A 86 9.03 -5.47 8.40
CA GLU A 86 9.04 -6.91 8.65
C GLU A 86 10.07 -7.61 7.75
N GLY A 87 11.21 -8.02 8.32
CA GLY A 87 12.33 -8.54 7.54
C GLY A 87 12.81 -7.50 6.51
N ASP A 88 12.76 -7.87 5.23
CA ASP A 88 13.17 -7.00 4.11
C ASP A 88 12.03 -6.11 3.57
N LEU A 89 10.84 -6.19 4.18
CA LEU A 89 9.69 -5.36 3.84
C LEU A 89 9.67 -4.10 4.70
N ALA A 90 9.45 -2.97 4.04
CA ALA A 90 9.11 -1.70 4.70
C ALA A 90 7.83 -1.15 4.09
N ALA A 91 6.92 -0.65 4.92
CA ALA A 91 5.63 -0.13 4.48
C ALA A 91 5.34 1.25 5.11
N TRP A 92 4.73 2.12 4.31
CA TRP A 92 4.30 3.47 4.70
C TRP A 92 2.82 3.64 4.40
N ILE A 93 2.06 4.22 5.33
CA ILE A 93 0.74 4.78 5.01
C ILE A 93 0.97 6.17 4.42
N ILE A 94 0.39 6.44 3.25
CA ILE A 94 0.51 7.72 2.56
C ILE A 94 -0.87 8.40 2.63
N GLU A 95 -0.88 9.64 3.13
CA GLU A 95 -2.07 10.51 3.28
C GLU A 95 -2.13 11.57 2.19
#